data_AF-B2AZR3-F1
#
_entry.id   AF-B2AZR3-F1
#
_cell.length_a   1.000
_cell.length_b   1.000
_cell.length_c   1.000
_cell.angle_alpha   90.00
_cell.angle_beta   90.00
_cell.angle_gamma   90.00
#
_symmetry.space_group_name_H-M   'P 1'
#
loop_
_entity.id
_entity.type
_entity.pdbx_description
1 polymer ?
#
loop_
_entity_poly.entity_id
_entity_poly.type
_entity_poly.pdbx_seq_one_letter_code
_entity_poly.pdbx_strand_id
1 'polypeptide(L)'
;MGRPLSTRHKIPLGTPAKVPVPRNPFRNSGINETFDFKSQISRARIASKKVVCGEDLSLGTARKPLTCPPSLEKWPHVGAEHRLIPSTELTNSPPTGRLIYKSCSNMASRRQAARFLSQFKLRPQLASRRSLSTLPSSTSSSSTFVPWARYAGLAAFGLIASVPLTYAMAVTEPLSMDSLSLAERDQQQKKNEGVSETSPMRLRMEKFIKEQQEQIVKALEEVDGTKFRKDEWQRKEGGGGITCCLQDGKVFEKAGVGVSVVYGTLPKPAIMKMSANHKNIAPDGEVPESLEFFAAGLSLIVHPKNPMAPTVHLNYRYFETAKPDGSSGAWWFGGGSDLTPSYLFDEDAIQFHRDLKEVCDKHNKDYYPKFKKWCDEYFYNKHRGEARGIGGIFFDDLDETVSDKENTFAFIQDSLKSFIPTYVPIVLKRKDMPFTEAEKDWQQIRRGKYVEFNLVHDRGTSFGLNTPGARVESILMSMPLTASWRYMHEPEPGSREARLVEILQNPKEWV
;
A
#
# COMPACT_ATOMS: atom_id res chain seq x y z
N MET A 1 20.18 78.45 9.28
CA MET A 1 21.41 78.71 8.49
C MET A 1 22.04 77.35 8.21
N GLY A 2 22.54 76.97 7.03
CA GLY A 2 22.53 77.59 5.69
C GLY A 2 22.99 76.55 4.64
N ARG A 3 22.62 76.71 3.36
CA ARG A 3 23.09 75.93 2.19
C ARG A 3 24.45 76.49 1.70
N PRO A 4 25.34 75.76 0.97
CA PRO A 4 25.11 75.47 -0.47
C PRO A 4 25.80 74.24 -1.14
N LEU A 5 25.35 73.96 -2.38
CA LEU A 5 26.04 73.53 -3.63
C LEU A 5 27.26 72.56 -3.56
N SER A 6 27.34 71.44 -4.29
CA SER A 6 27.08 71.12 -5.73
C SER A 6 28.27 71.32 -6.67
N THR A 7 28.80 70.22 -7.20
CA THR A 7 29.62 70.16 -8.44
C THR A 7 29.23 68.94 -9.28
N ARG A 8 29.21 69.11 -10.61
CA ARG A 8 28.97 68.04 -11.60
C ARG A 8 30.30 67.56 -12.19
N HIS A 9 30.35 66.33 -12.68
CA HIS A 9 31.11 65.94 -13.88
C HIS A 9 30.26 64.99 -14.77
N LYS A 10 30.67 64.77 -16.02
CA LYS A 10 29.95 64.01 -17.08
C LYS A 10 30.87 62.94 -17.68
N ILE A 11 30.36 62.22 -18.72
CA ILE A 11 31.06 61.37 -19.72
C ILE A 11 30.99 59.85 -19.40
N PRO A 12 30.62 58.96 -20.35
CA PRO A 12 29.66 59.09 -21.47
C PRO A 12 28.60 57.96 -21.49
N LEU A 13 27.76 57.91 -22.52
CA LEU A 13 26.91 56.74 -22.83
C LEU A 13 27.66 55.77 -23.75
N GLY A 14 27.62 54.47 -23.43
CA GLY A 14 28.12 53.37 -24.27
C GLY A 14 26.99 52.41 -24.66
N THR A 15 27.02 51.90 -25.90
CA THR A 15 25.98 51.01 -26.46
C THR A 15 26.04 49.61 -25.83
N PRO A 16 24.90 49.02 -25.40
CA PRO A 16 24.90 47.66 -24.86
C PRO A 16 25.07 46.61 -25.97
N ALA A 17 26.06 45.72 -25.81
CA ALA A 17 26.22 44.56 -26.66
C ALA A 17 25.13 43.50 -26.40
N LYS A 18 24.73 42.76 -27.44
CA LYS A 18 23.74 41.69 -27.32
C LYS A 18 24.35 40.46 -26.63
N VAL A 19 23.91 40.17 -25.41
CA VAL A 19 24.14 38.88 -24.74
C VAL A 19 23.02 37.91 -25.16
N PRO A 20 23.32 36.67 -25.60
CA PRO A 20 22.28 35.73 -26.02
C PRO A 20 21.53 35.13 -24.82
N VAL A 21 20.20 35.07 -24.93
CA VAL A 21 19.33 34.45 -23.92
C VAL A 21 19.43 32.92 -24.02
N PRO A 22 19.68 32.19 -22.91
CA PRO A 22 19.67 30.73 -22.91
C PRO A 22 18.26 30.20 -23.21
N ARG A 23 18.16 29.17 -24.08
CA ARG A 23 16.87 28.61 -24.50
C ARG A 23 16.25 27.76 -23.39
N ASN A 24 15.01 28.08 -23.02
CA ASN A 24 14.17 27.28 -22.14
C ASN A 24 13.86 25.89 -22.79
N PRO A 25 14.21 24.75 -22.15
CA PRO A 25 14.03 23.42 -22.72
C PRO A 25 12.66 22.77 -22.43
N PHE A 26 11.65 23.52 -21.98
CA PHE A 26 10.29 22.98 -21.75
C PHE A 26 9.22 23.66 -22.60
N ARG A 27 8.89 23.08 -23.76
CA ARG A 27 7.58 23.28 -24.40
C ARG A 27 7.17 22.14 -25.34
N ASN A 28 5.94 21.65 -25.15
CA ASN A 28 5.08 20.91 -26.08
C ASN A 28 5.60 19.61 -26.73
N SER A 29 5.22 18.48 -26.13
CA SER A 29 4.72 17.31 -26.86
C SER A 29 3.22 17.13 -26.57
N GLY A 30 2.40 18.03 -27.13
CA GLY A 30 0.94 17.99 -26.94
C GLY A 30 0.29 17.04 -27.95
N ILE A 31 -0.26 15.93 -27.47
CA ILE A 31 -1.14 15.04 -28.26
C ILE A 31 -2.51 15.04 -27.57
N ASN A 32 -3.49 15.65 -28.22
CA ASN A 32 -4.90 15.51 -27.85
C ASN A 32 -5.44 14.24 -28.51
N GLU A 33 -5.68 13.18 -27.74
CA GLU A 33 -6.53 12.07 -28.19
C GLU A 33 -7.78 11.97 -27.31
N THR A 34 -8.89 12.47 -27.86
CA THR A 34 -10.24 12.23 -27.34
C THR A 34 -10.64 10.78 -27.61
N PHE A 35 -10.66 9.95 -26.56
CA PHE A 35 -11.13 8.57 -26.68
C PHE A 35 -12.67 8.53 -26.84
N ASP A 36 -13.15 8.41 -28.08
CA ASP A 36 -14.55 8.09 -28.38
C ASP A 36 -14.87 6.64 -27.97
N PHE A 37 -16.03 6.44 -27.34
CA PHE A 37 -16.36 5.24 -26.59
C PHE A 37 -17.07 4.19 -27.46
N LYS A 38 -16.50 3.84 -28.62
CA LYS A 38 -17.16 2.97 -29.63
C LYS A 38 -16.24 1.99 -30.37
N SER A 39 -15.86 0.89 -29.71
CA SER A 39 -15.69 -0.42 -30.39
C SER A 39 -15.47 -1.57 -29.40
N GLN A 40 -16.51 -2.37 -29.10
CA GLN A 40 -16.42 -3.82 -28.80
C GLN A 40 -17.78 -4.48 -28.45
N ILE A 41 -18.78 -4.41 -29.33
CA ILE A 41 -19.85 -5.42 -29.37
C ILE A 41 -20.08 -5.85 -30.81
N SER A 42 -19.92 -7.14 -31.11
CA SER A 42 -20.32 -7.71 -32.39
C SER A 42 -21.10 -9.01 -32.20
N ARG A 43 -22.13 -9.21 -33.03
CA ARG A 43 -22.90 -10.46 -33.21
C ARG A 43 -23.79 -10.92 -32.04
N ALA A 44 -24.88 -10.18 -31.83
CA ALA A 44 -26.20 -10.81 -31.64
C ALA A 44 -27.20 -10.16 -32.60
N ARG A 45 -27.87 -10.95 -33.46
CA ARG A 45 -28.92 -10.47 -34.38
C ARG A 45 -30.29 -10.96 -33.90
N ILE A 46 -31.16 -10.05 -33.46
CA ILE A 46 -32.61 -10.16 -33.59
C ILE A 46 -33.12 -8.83 -34.17
N ALA A 47 -34.16 -8.86 -34.99
CA ALA A 47 -34.51 -7.76 -35.89
C ALA A 47 -35.65 -6.87 -35.34
N SER A 48 -35.54 -5.56 -35.64
CA SER A 48 -36.66 -4.60 -35.68
C SER A 48 -36.53 -3.72 -36.93
N LYS A 49 -37.66 -3.23 -37.46
CA LYS A 49 -37.73 -2.53 -38.77
C LYS A 49 -37.53 -1.01 -38.66
N LYS A 50 -37.21 -0.37 -39.80
CA LYS A 50 -37.35 1.09 -40.07
C LYS A 50 -38.82 1.53 -39.83
N VAL A 51 -39.13 2.80 -39.54
CA VAL A 51 -39.11 4.04 -40.38
C VAL A 51 -39.13 5.26 -39.41
N VAL A 52 -38.52 6.46 -39.55
CA VAL A 52 -37.89 7.30 -40.62
C VAL A 52 -38.67 8.61 -40.94
N CYS A 53 -38.09 9.75 -40.52
CA CYS A 53 -38.18 11.15 -41.03
C CYS A 53 -39.42 12.07 -40.85
N GLY A 54 -39.19 13.39 -41.01
CA GLY A 54 -40.04 14.56 -40.70
C GLY A 54 -39.56 15.26 -39.41
N GLU A 55 -38.88 16.44 -39.36
CA GLU A 55 -39.02 17.73 -40.08
C GLU A 55 -40.42 18.35 -39.83
N ASP A 56 -40.58 19.59 -39.34
CA ASP A 56 -39.94 20.82 -39.87
C ASP A 56 -39.82 22.04 -38.87
N LEU A 57 -39.34 23.18 -39.40
CA LEU A 57 -38.93 24.47 -38.80
C LEU A 57 -39.96 25.33 -38.02
N SER A 58 -39.46 26.16 -37.07
CA SER A 58 -39.42 27.66 -37.14
C SER A 58 -39.48 28.41 -35.78
N LEU A 59 -39.25 29.74 -35.77
CA LEU A 59 -39.11 30.61 -34.58
C LEU A 59 -40.31 31.58 -34.41
N GLY A 60 -40.68 31.93 -33.17
CA GLY A 60 -41.72 32.94 -32.89
C GLY A 60 -41.67 33.53 -31.47
N THR A 61 -41.54 34.86 -31.36
CA THR A 61 -41.20 35.60 -30.12
C THR A 61 -42.37 36.07 -29.24
N ALA A 62 -42.12 36.11 -27.92
CA ALA A 62 -42.44 37.20 -26.96
C ALA A 62 -43.75 37.25 -26.10
N ARG A 63 -43.50 37.27 -24.78
CA ARG A 63 -44.04 38.15 -23.70
C ARG A 63 -45.47 37.98 -23.10
N LYS A 64 -45.43 37.49 -21.84
CA LYS A 64 -46.11 37.98 -20.61
C LYS A 64 -47.56 37.51 -20.30
N PRO A 65 -48.00 37.58 -19.01
CA PRO A 65 -48.91 36.58 -18.42
C PRO A 65 -50.26 37.14 -17.90
N LEU A 66 -51.16 36.25 -17.45
CA LEU A 66 -52.24 36.55 -16.47
C LEU A 66 -52.83 35.28 -15.80
N THR A 67 -52.97 35.33 -14.46
CA THR A 67 -53.96 34.72 -13.52
C THR A 67 -54.80 33.46 -13.83
N CYS A 68 -54.92 32.58 -12.82
CA CYS A 68 -56.01 31.60 -12.63
C CYS A 68 -57.38 32.29 -12.39
N PRO A 69 -58.56 31.61 -12.55
CA PRO A 69 -59.16 30.79 -11.47
C PRO A 69 -59.88 29.49 -11.99
N PRO A 70 -61.06 28.99 -11.49
CA PRO A 70 -61.04 27.88 -10.52
C PRO A 70 -62.01 26.67 -10.74
N SER A 71 -61.67 25.55 -10.08
CA SER A 71 -62.54 24.58 -9.35
C SER A 71 -63.62 23.68 -10.02
N LEU A 72 -63.74 22.48 -9.41
CA LEU A 72 -64.91 21.58 -9.21
C LEU A 72 -65.14 20.33 -10.10
N GLU A 73 -65.86 19.38 -9.46
CA GLU A 73 -66.23 18.00 -9.86
C GLU A 73 -65.10 16.94 -9.83
N LYS A 74 -65.28 15.68 -9.35
CA LYS A 74 -66.41 15.01 -8.65
C LYS A 74 -65.91 13.84 -7.77
N TRP A 75 -66.73 13.40 -6.81
CA TRP A 75 -66.51 12.27 -5.86
C TRP A 75 -67.21 10.97 -6.32
N PRO A 76 -66.85 9.76 -5.82
CA PRO A 76 -67.53 9.21 -4.61
C PRO A 76 -66.67 8.41 -3.59
N HIS A 77 -67.30 8.15 -2.44
CA HIS A 77 -66.90 7.45 -1.20
C HIS A 77 -66.50 5.96 -1.39
N VAL A 78 -65.98 5.17 -0.41
CA VAL A 78 -66.18 5.04 1.07
C VAL A 78 -64.90 4.46 1.71
N GLY A 79 -64.52 4.62 3.01
CA GLY A 79 -65.08 5.40 4.13
C GLY A 79 -65.11 4.63 5.49
N ALA A 80 -64.92 5.33 6.62
CA ALA A 80 -65.02 4.88 8.04
C ALA A 80 -63.96 3.84 8.54
N GLU A 81 -63.52 3.82 9.82
CA GLU A 81 -63.66 4.77 10.95
C GLU A 81 -62.51 4.65 12.00
N HIS A 82 -62.44 5.55 12.99
CA HIS A 82 -61.40 5.61 14.04
C HIS A 82 -61.74 4.83 15.34
N ARG A 83 -60.70 4.34 16.04
CA ARG A 83 -60.60 4.48 17.51
C ARG A 83 -59.15 4.43 18.03
N LEU A 84 -58.93 4.91 19.25
CA LEU A 84 -57.63 5.10 19.92
C LEU A 84 -57.63 4.44 21.30
N ILE A 85 -56.49 3.84 21.72
CA ILE A 85 -55.90 3.86 23.10
C ILE A 85 -56.74 3.12 24.21
N PRO A 86 -56.16 2.44 25.24
CA PRO A 86 -54.84 2.63 25.86
C PRO A 86 -53.96 1.36 26.05
N SER A 87 -52.82 1.57 26.71
CA SER A 87 -51.79 0.61 27.12
C SER A 87 -51.99 0.04 28.53
N THR A 88 -51.52 -1.20 28.76
CA THR A 88 -51.16 -1.73 30.09
C THR A 88 -49.90 -2.61 30.00
N GLU A 89 -49.15 -2.71 31.11
CA GLU A 89 -48.02 -3.63 31.26
C GLU A 89 -48.49 -5.04 31.63
N LEU A 90 -47.71 -6.08 31.30
CA LEU A 90 -47.32 -7.12 32.28
C LEU A 90 -46.24 -8.08 31.73
N THR A 91 -45.51 -8.68 32.66
CA THR A 91 -44.36 -9.57 32.49
C THR A 91 -44.68 -10.93 31.87
N ASN A 92 -43.79 -11.48 31.02
CA ASN A 92 -43.06 -12.75 31.30
C ASN A 92 -42.18 -13.23 30.13
N SER A 93 -41.31 -14.20 30.40
CA SER A 93 -40.40 -14.90 29.45
C SER A 93 -39.97 -16.26 30.05
N PRO A 94 -39.43 -17.22 29.28
CA PRO A 94 -39.43 -17.42 27.82
C PRO A 94 -40.14 -18.76 27.46
N PRO A 95 -39.86 -19.41 26.31
CA PRO A 95 -38.78 -20.41 26.32
C PRO A 95 -37.88 -20.45 25.06
N THR A 96 -36.86 -21.30 25.12
CA THR A 96 -35.75 -21.43 24.16
C THR A 96 -36.09 -22.09 22.82
N GLY A 97 -35.47 -21.63 21.73
CA GLY A 97 -35.34 -22.38 20.47
C GLY A 97 -33.93 -22.27 19.89
N ARG A 98 -33.12 -23.34 19.95
CA ARG A 98 -31.74 -23.38 19.45
C ARG A 98 -31.60 -24.39 18.31
N LEU A 99 -31.55 -23.92 17.07
CA LEU A 99 -31.33 -24.78 15.91
C LEU A 99 -29.89 -25.31 15.87
N ILE A 100 -29.76 -26.63 15.71
CA ILE A 100 -28.48 -27.32 15.53
C ILE A 100 -28.55 -28.09 14.21
N TYR A 101 -27.77 -27.68 13.21
CA TYR A 101 -27.57 -28.48 12.02
C TYR A 101 -26.54 -29.58 12.30
N LYS A 102 -26.98 -30.84 12.27
CA LYS A 102 -26.08 -32.00 12.15
C LYS A 102 -25.83 -32.28 10.68
N SER A 103 -24.61 -32.67 10.34
CA SER A 103 -24.32 -33.42 9.12
C SER A 103 -23.56 -34.68 9.51
N CYS A 104 -23.94 -35.84 8.95
CA CYS A 104 -23.35 -37.13 9.30
C CYS A 104 -22.13 -37.44 8.43
N SER A 105 -21.01 -37.79 9.08
CA SER A 105 -19.88 -38.42 8.40
C SER A 105 -20.22 -39.86 8.03
N ASN A 106 -19.81 -40.31 6.85
CA ASN A 106 -19.98 -41.71 6.42
C ASN A 106 -18.70 -42.52 6.71
N MET A 107 -18.82 -43.79 7.08
CA MET A 107 -17.70 -44.62 7.56
C MET A 107 -17.27 -45.72 6.58
N ALA A 108 -15.97 -45.77 6.27
CA ALA A 108 -15.21 -47.00 5.99
C ALA A 108 -13.74 -46.72 6.40
N SER A 109 -13.16 -47.41 7.39
CA SER A 109 -12.62 -48.79 7.32
C SER A 109 -11.48 -48.91 6.31
N ARG A 110 -10.25 -49.33 6.62
CA ARG A 110 -9.57 -49.90 7.82
C ARG A 110 -8.03 -49.72 7.59
N ARG A 111 -7.05 -49.96 8.47
CA ARG A 111 -6.89 -50.74 9.72
C ARG A 111 -5.55 -50.34 10.41
N GLN A 112 -5.48 -50.30 11.75
CA GLN A 112 -4.29 -50.59 12.59
C GLN A 112 -2.99 -49.76 12.37
N ALA A 113 -1.94 -49.76 13.22
CA ALA A 113 -1.75 -49.84 14.68
C ALA A 113 -0.22 -49.63 14.93
N ALA A 114 0.33 -49.09 16.02
CA ALA A 114 -0.21 -48.41 17.20
C ALA A 114 0.80 -47.32 17.66
N ARG A 115 0.46 -46.56 18.73
CA ARG A 115 1.38 -45.60 19.37
C ARG A 115 2.49 -46.32 20.15
N PHE A 116 3.65 -45.69 20.32
CA PHE A 116 4.02 -45.15 21.64
C PHE A 116 5.05 -44.00 21.53
N LEU A 117 5.10 -43.14 22.55
CA LEU A 117 5.92 -41.93 22.60
C LEU A 117 7.11 -42.09 23.55
N SER A 118 8.20 -41.38 23.21
CA SER A 118 9.21 -40.75 24.09
C SER A 118 9.64 -41.45 25.40
N GLN A 119 10.96 -41.59 25.56
CA GLN A 119 11.72 -40.75 26.51
C GLN A 119 13.23 -40.84 26.29
N PHE A 120 13.91 -39.69 26.24
CA PHE A 120 15.38 -39.59 26.29
C PHE A 120 15.81 -39.08 27.66
N LYS A 121 16.75 -39.77 28.32
CA LYS A 121 17.57 -39.21 29.41
C LYS A 121 19.00 -39.74 29.29
N LEU A 122 19.99 -38.86 29.46
CA LEU A 122 21.41 -39.21 29.45
C LEU A 122 21.88 -39.57 30.86
N ARG A 123 22.78 -40.57 30.98
CA ARG A 123 24.21 -40.34 31.30
C ARG A 123 25.04 -41.63 31.20
N PRO A 124 26.39 -41.55 31.09
CA PRO A 124 27.25 -42.69 30.74
C PRO A 124 27.87 -43.38 31.97
N GLN A 125 28.50 -44.54 31.73
CA GLN A 125 29.60 -45.04 32.56
C GLN A 125 30.79 -45.50 31.70
N LEU A 126 31.98 -45.47 32.32
CA LEU A 126 33.25 -45.93 31.76
C LEU A 126 33.56 -47.34 32.27
N ALA A 127 34.10 -48.20 31.40
CA ALA A 127 34.87 -49.38 31.79
C ALA A 127 35.97 -49.63 30.74
N SER A 128 37.03 -50.34 31.13
CA SER A 128 38.25 -50.50 30.32
C SER A 128 38.75 -51.96 30.38
N ARG A 129 39.63 -52.32 29.42
CA ARG A 129 40.96 -52.93 29.67
C ARG A 129 41.25 -54.35 29.12
N ARG A 130 41.97 -54.39 27.98
CA ARG A 130 42.98 -55.42 27.55
C ARG A 130 42.41 -56.85 27.29
N SER A 131 43.12 -57.82 26.68
CA SER A 131 44.56 -57.97 26.37
C SER A 131 44.88 -58.76 25.07
N LEU A 132 46.19 -58.84 24.77
CA LEU A 132 46.92 -59.81 23.92
C LEU A 132 46.60 -61.29 24.29
N SER A 133 46.96 -62.35 23.54
CA SER A 133 47.81 -62.59 22.32
C SER A 133 47.23 -63.80 21.53
N THR A 134 47.85 -64.63 20.65
CA THR A 134 49.25 -64.99 20.30
C THR A 134 49.30 -65.70 18.92
N LEU A 135 50.50 -65.90 18.33
CA LEU A 135 50.77 -66.81 17.18
C LEU A 135 51.06 -68.25 17.65
N PRO A 136 51.02 -69.25 16.73
CA PRO A 136 52.29 -69.83 16.27
C PRO A 136 52.36 -70.13 14.76
N SER A 137 53.56 -70.53 14.31
CA SER A 137 53.97 -70.76 12.92
C SER A 137 53.98 -72.23 12.49
N SER A 138 53.91 -72.53 11.19
CA SER A 138 54.84 -73.44 10.49
C SER A 138 54.61 -73.45 8.97
N THR A 139 55.56 -74.02 8.23
CA THR A 139 55.71 -73.96 6.77
C THR A 139 55.41 -75.27 6.06
N SER A 140 54.86 -75.20 4.85
CA SER A 140 55.24 -76.12 3.75
C SER A 140 55.02 -75.44 2.40
N SER A 141 55.78 -75.88 1.39
CA SER A 141 55.72 -75.36 0.02
C SER A 141 55.27 -76.44 -0.95
N SER A 142 54.43 -76.07 -1.91
CA SER A 142 54.21 -76.84 -3.14
C SER A 142 53.93 -75.88 -4.29
N SER A 143 54.64 -76.08 -5.41
CA SER A 143 54.50 -75.26 -6.60
C SER A 143 53.50 -75.89 -7.57
N THR A 144 52.39 -75.20 -7.82
CA THR A 144 51.46 -75.55 -8.91
C THR A 144 51.36 -74.41 -9.92
N PHE A 145 51.53 -74.77 -11.19
CA PHE A 145 51.62 -73.86 -12.32
C PHE A 145 50.20 -73.39 -12.71
N VAL A 146 49.88 -72.11 -12.48
CA VAL A 146 48.54 -71.56 -12.77
C VAL A 146 48.54 -70.84 -14.12
N PRO A 147 47.62 -71.14 -15.06
CA PRO A 147 47.61 -70.52 -16.38
C PRO A 147 47.33 -69.01 -16.36
N TRP A 148 48.05 -68.28 -17.22
CA TRP A 148 47.91 -66.87 -17.57
C TRP A 148 46.49 -66.39 -17.93
N ALA A 149 45.55 -67.29 -18.22
CA ALA A 149 44.19 -67.04 -18.68
C ALA A 149 43.21 -66.44 -17.63
N ARG A 150 43.68 -65.82 -16.54
CA ARG A 150 42.81 -65.15 -15.54
C ARG A 150 42.95 -63.63 -15.46
N TYR A 151 43.98 -63.02 -16.06
CA TYR A 151 44.16 -61.56 -16.02
C TYR A 151 43.36 -60.79 -17.08
N ALA A 152 43.01 -61.43 -18.21
CA ALA A 152 42.23 -60.79 -19.28
C ALA A 152 40.83 -60.30 -18.83
N GLY A 153 40.19 -61.01 -17.89
CA GLY A 153 38.85 -60.65 -17.40
C GLY A 153 38.82 -59.36 -16.55
N LEU A 154 39.89 -59.08 -15.79
CA LEU A 154 39.94 -57.91 -14.90
C LEU A 154 40.12 -56.59 -15.65
N ALA A 155 40.89 -56.59 -16.75
CA ALA A 155 41.03 -55.41 -17.61
C ALA A 155 39.70 -55.02 -18.31
N ALA A 156 38.94 -56.02 -18.76
CA ALA A 156 37.64 -55.80 -19.42
C ALA A 156 36.59 -55.21 -18.46
N PHE A 157 36.47 -55.76 -17.24
CA PHE A 157 35.52 -55.25 -16.25
C PHE A 157 35.88 -53.85 -15.73
N GLY A 158 37.17 -53.51 -15.62
CA GLY A 158 37.59 -52.15 -15.25
C GLY A 158 37.08 -51.08 -16.22
N LEU A 159 37.22 -51.31 -17.53
CA LEU A 159 36.77 -50.39 -18.57
C LEU A 159 35.23 -50.31 -18.69
N ILE A 160 34.54 -51.45 -18.59
CA ILE A 160 33.07 -51.48 -18.68
C ILE A 160 32.42 -50.86 -17.44
N ALA A 161 33.05 -50.91 -16.26
CA ALA A 161 32.59 -50.20 -15.07
C ALA A 161 32.97 -48.72 -15.05
N SER A 162 34.10 -48.32 -15.66
CA SER A 162 34.52 -46.92 -15.69
C SER A 162 33.64 -46.07 -16.62
N VAL A 163 33.27 -46.56 -17.80
CA VAL A 163 32.54 -45.77 -18.81
C VAL A 163 31.18 -45.25 -18.30
N PRO A 164 30.31 -46.05 -17.65
CA PRO A 164 29.06 -45.54 -17.05
C PRO A 164 29.29 -44.54 -15.92
N LEU A 165 30.39 -44.68 -15.16
CA LEU A 165 30.72 -43.77 -14.07
C LEU A 165 31.28 -42.43 -14.59
N THR A 166 32.19 -42.46 -15.57
CA THR A 166 32.68 -41.24 -16.22
C THR A 166 31.60 -40.56 -17.05
N TYR A 167 30.68 -41.32 -17.65
CA TYR A 167 29.47 -40.77 -18.27
C TYR A 167 28.58 -40.13 -17.21
N ALA A 168 28.25 -40.82 -16.11
CA ALA A 168 27.44 -40.25 -15.02
C ALA A 168 28.07 -39.00 -14.37
N MET A 169 29.41 -38.87 -14.37
CA MET A 169 30.11 -37.65 -13.92
C MET A 169 30.27 -36.57 -15.01
N ALA A 170 29.90 -36.86 -16.26
CA ALA A 170 29.91 -35.92 -17.39
C ALA A 170 28.49 -35.50 -17.83
N VAL A 171 27.46 -36.29 -17.49
CA VAL A 171 26.03 -35.93 -17.57
C VAL A 171 25.36 -35.80 -16.20
N THR A 172 26.14 -35.71 -15.12
CA THR A 172 25.77 -34.75 -14.08
C THR A 172 25.79 -33.38 -14.73
N GLU A 173 24.59 -32.84 -15.00
CA GLU A 173 24.36 -31.40 -15.13
C GLU A 173 25.30 -30.67 -14.16
N PRO A 174 26.04 -29.65 -14.59
CA PRO A 174 26.83 -28.85 -13.66
C PRO A 174 25.86 -28.35 -12.60
N LEU A 175 26.15 -28.63 -11.32
CA LEU A 175 25.28 -28.20 -10.23
C LEU A 175 25.20 -26.67 -10.28
N SER A 176 24.10 -26.17 -10.85
CA SER A 176 23.76 -24.76 -10.81
C SER A 176 23.54 -24.43 -9.35
N MET A 177 24.57 -23.88 -8.72
CA MET A 177 24.38 -23.08 -7.52
C MET A 177 23.69 -21.81 -7.96
N ASP A 178 22.38 -21.93 -8.21
CA ASP A 178 21.49 -20.83 -8.52
C ASP A 178 21.78 -19.73 -7.49
N SER A 179 22.24 -18.58 -7.99
CA SER A 179 22.73 -17.53 -7.11
C SER A 179 21.59 -17.09 -6.19
N LEU A 180 21.75 -17.32 -4.88
CA LEU A 180 20.74 -17.06 -3.84
C LEU A 180 19.89 -15.83 -4.19
N SER A 181 18.57 -15.92 -4.10
CA SER A 181 17.72 -14.75 -4.35
C SER A 181 18.04 -13.60 -3.38
N LEU A 182 17.68 -12.38 -3.75
CA LEU A 182 17.78 -11.20 -2.89
C LEU A 182 17.14 -11.43 -1.51
N ALA A 183 16.01 -12.15 -1.48
CA ALA A 183 15.30 -12.53 -0.27
C ALA A 183 16.12 -13.48 0.62
N GLU A 184 16.78 -14.48 0.03
CA GLU A 184 17.61 -15.44 0.76
C GLU A 184 18.90 -14.81 1.28
N ARG A 185 19.55 -13.93 0.51
CA ARG A 185 20.72 -13.14 0.96
C ARG A 185 20.36 -12.28 2.18
N ASP A 186 19.28 -11.51 2.07
CA ASP A 186 18.78 -10.65 3.15
C ASP A 186 18.33 -11.47 4.39
N GLN A 187 17.72 -12.65 4.20
CA GLN A 187 17.33 -13.54 5.29
C GLN A 187 18.55 -14.19 5.97
N GLN A 188 19.58 -14.57 5.20
CA GLN A 188 20.83 -15.11 5.73
C GLN A 188 21.59 -14.06 6.53
N GLN A 189 21.68 -12.81 6.06
CA GLN A 189 22.30 -11.72 6.82
C GLN A 189 21.55 -11.46 8.14
N LYS A 190 20.22 -11.31 8.09
CA LYS A 190 19.37 -11.15 9.29
C LYS A 190 19.57 -12.27 10.33
N LYS A 191 19.87 -13.50 9.89
CA LYS A 191 20.09 -14.67 10.76
C LYS A 191 21.52 -14.73 11.33
N ASN A 192 22.52 -14.34 10.57
CA ASN A 192 23.94 -14.52 10.92
C ASN A 192 24.55 -13.29 11.61
N GLU A 193 24.18 -12.09 11.18
CA GLU A 193 24.78 -10.80 11.58
C GLU A 193 23.76 -9.88 12.28
N GLY A 194 22.46 -10.07 12.01
CA GLY A 194 21.39 -9.20 12.49
C GLY A 194 21.15 -8.01 11.57
N VAL A 195 20.80 -6.85 12.15
CA VAL A 195 20.59 -5.59 11.42
C VAL A 195 21.25 -4.42 12.17
N SER A 196 22.28 -3.85 11.56
CA SER A 196 23.06 -2.70 12.04
C SER A 196 22.86 -1.47 11.14
N GLU A 197 23.50 -0.34 11.49
CA GLU A 197 23.54 0.83 10.60
C GLU A 197 24.39 0.61 9.32
N THR A 198 25.21 -0.45 9.28
CA THR A 198 25.99 -0.85 8.10
C THR A 198 25.30 -1.92 7.24
N SER A 199 24.14 -2.44 7.67
CA SER A 199 23.32 -3.34 6.85
C SER A 199 22.71 -2.61 5.64
N PRO A 200 22.40 -3.31 4.53
CA PRO A 200 21.69 -2.75 3.38
C PRO A 200 20.42 -1.99 3.79
N MET A 201 20.11 -0.90 3.07
CA MET A 201 18.96 -0.03 3.37
C MET A 201 17.63 -0.81 3.43
N ARG A 202 17.50 -1.87 2.62
CA ARG A 202 16.39 -2.84 2.67
C ARG A 202 16.12 -3.37 4.09
N LEU A 203 17.17 -3.80 4.79
CA LEU A 203 17.09 -4.35 6.15
C LEU A 203 16.84 -3.28 7.21
N ARG A 204 17.49 -2.11 7.08
CA ARG A 204 17.31 -0.98 8.00
C ARG A 204 15.90 -0.40 7.90
N MET A 205 15.35 -0.27 6.69
CA MET A 205 13.97 0.12 6.44
C MET A 205 12.98 -0.94 6.97
N GLU A 206 13.18 -2.24 6.69
CA GLU A 206 12.32 -3.32 7.22
C GLU A 206 12.23 -3.28 8.75
N LYS A 207 13.36 -3.11 9.43
CA LYS A 207 13.43 -2.99 10.89
C LYS A 207 12.66 -1.75 11.36
N PHE A 208 12.98 -0.59 10.80
CA PHE A 208 12.39 0.69 11.19
C PHE A 208 10.86 0.70 11.05
N ILE A 209 10.30 0.25 9.91
CA ILE A 209 8.85 0.25 9.71
C ILE A 209 8.11 -0.71 10.66
N LYS A 210 8.73 -1.82 11.07
CA LYS A 210 8.15 -2.75 12.06
C LYS A 210 8.15 -2.12 13.46
N GLU A 211 9.26 -1.53 13.87
CA GLU A 211 9.36 -0.80 15.14
C GLU A 211 8.36 0.37 15.22
N GLN A 212 8.14 1.09 14.12
CA GLN A 212 7.13 2.15 14.05
C GLN A 212 5.69 1.62 14.00
N GLN A 213 5.42 0.48 13.34
CA GLN A 213 4.10 -0.16 13.41
C GLN A 213 3.71 -0.51 14.84
N GLU A 214 4.62 -1.08 15.63
CA GLU A 214 4.36 -1.44 17.03
C GLU A 214 4.13 -0.19 17.90
N GLN A 215 4.89 0.88 17.70
CA GLN A 215 4.71 2.16 18.41
C GLN A 215 3.37 2.83 18.06
N ILE A 216 3.01 2.88 16.77
CA ILE A 216 1.75 3.47 16.28
C ILE A 216 0.55 2.66 16.75
N VAL A 217 0.58 1.33 16.63
CA VAL A 217 -0.50 0.45 17.13
C VAL A 217 -0.68 0.66 18.62
N LYS A 218 0.39 0.64 19.42
CA LYS A 218 0.31 0.90 20.87
C LYS A 218 -0.35 2.25 21.18
N ALA A 219 0.08 3.33 20.52
CA ALA A 219 -0.48 4.66 20.76
C ALA A 219 -1.99 4.75 20.39
N LEU A 220 -2.42 4.07 19.32
CA LEU A 220 -3.84 4.00 18.94
C LEU A 220 -4.66 3.12 19.91
N GLU A 221 -4.08 2.03 20.41
CA GLU A 221 -4.69 1.20 21.46
C GLU A 221 -4.86 1.94 22.79
N GLU A 222 -3.92 2.82 23.15
CA GLU A 222 -4.00 3.68 24.34
C GLU A 222 -5.08 4.76 24.20
N VAL A 223 -5.34 5.26 22.99
CA VAL A 223 -6.42 6.22 22.71
C VAL A 223 -7.82 5.58 22.69
N ASP A 224 -7.97 4.37 22.14
CA ASP A 224 -9.28 3.67 22.05
C ASP A 224 -9.61 2.84 23.31
N GLY A 225 -8.58 2.25 23.92
CA GLY A 225 -8.74 1.23 24.96
C GLY A 225 -9.29 -0.10 24.42
N THR A 226 -9.08 -0.39 23.14
CA THR A 226 -9.41 -1.66 22.46
C THR A 226 -8.17 -2.15 21.71
N LYS A 227 -8.00 -3.46 21.54
CA LYS A 227 -6.79 -4.06 20.93
C LYS A 227 -6.93 -4.30 19.44
N PHE A 228 -5.84 -4.13 18.69
CA PHE A 228 -5.76 -4.50 17.27
C PHE A 228 -5.63 -6.01 17.12
N ARG A 229 -6.30 -6.57 16.10
CA ARG A 229 -5.99 -7.90 15.58
C ARG A 229 -4.74 -7.80 14.70
N LYS A 230 -3.64 -8.42 15.12
CA LYS A 230 -2.45 -8.68 14.28
C LYS A 230 -2.70 -9.90 13.39
N ASP A 231 -2.39 -9.80 12.10
CA ASP A 231 -2.41 -10.90 11.13
C ASP A 231 -1.08 -10.89 10.36
N GLU A 232 -0.28 -11.94 10.53
CA GLU A 232 1.03 -12.08 9.86
C GLU A 232 0.90 -13.03 8.66
N TRP A 233 1.42 -12.61 7.51
CA TRP A 233 1.24 -13.31 6.24
C TRP A 233 2.52 -13.31 5.39
N GLN A 234 2.64 -14.27 4.49
CA GLN A 234 3.81 -14.49 3.64
C GLN A 234 3.41 -14.61 2.16
N ARG A 235 4.32 -14.26 1.25
CA ARG A 235 4.16 -14.45 -0.21
C ARG A 235 4.92 -15.67 -0.68
N LYS A 236 4.42 -16.33 -1.72
CA LYS A 236 5.15 -17.41 -2.42
C LYS A 236 6.39 -16.88 -3.17
N GLU A 237 6.36 -15.63 -3.62
CA GLU A 237 7.48 -15.01 -4.36
C GLU A 237 8.56 -14.40 -3.45
N GLY A 238 8.42 -14.52 -2.14
CA GLY A 238 9.34 -13.95 -1.15
C GLY A 238 8.77 -12.79 -0.34
N GLY A 239 9.12 -12.74 0.94
CA GLY A 239 8.62 -11.74 1.88
C GLY A 239 7.17 -11.99 2.33
N GLY A 240 6.47 -10.92 2.68
CA GLY A 240 5.17 -10.96 3.34
C GLY A 240 4.75 -9.62 3.96
N GLY A 241 4.04 -9.68 5.08
CA GLY A 241 3.64 -8.50 5.82
C GLY A 241 2.99 -8.79 7.16
N ILE A 242 2.72 -7.70 7.89
CA ILE A 242 2.01 -7.68 9.17
C ILE A 242 0.87 -6.69 9.02
N THR A 243 -0.37 -7.16 9.13
CA THR A 243 -1.57 -6.34 9.03
C THR A 243 -2.22 -6.25 10.40
N CYS A 244 -2.11 -5.09 11.05
CA CYS A 244 -2.82 -4.80 12.29
C CYS A 244 -4.13 -4.08 11.94
N CYS A 245 -5.28 -4.66 12.30
CA CYS A 245 -6.60 -4.06 12.08
C CYS A 245 -7.41 -4.00 13.38
N LEU A 246 -8.05 -2.86 13.64
CA LEU A 246 -9.03 -2.63 14.70
C LEU A 246 -10.35 -2.23 14.03
N GLN A 247 -11.46 -2.80 14.49
CA GLN A 247 -12.82 -2.51 14.03
C GLN A 247 -13.74 -2.39 15.23
N ASP A 248 -14.82 -1.61 15.09
CA ASP A 248 -15.87 -1.43 16.09
C ASP A 248 -15.37 -0.93 17.46
N GLY A 249 -14.27 -0.16 17.44
CA GLY A 249 -13.70 0.48 18.62
C GLY A 249 -14.56 1.59 19.22
N LYS A 250 -14.05 2.16 20.31
CA LYS A 250 -14.73 3.23 21.08
C LYS A 250 -14.53 4.59 20.43
N VAL A 251 -13.31 4.84 19.94
CA VAL A 251 -12.84 6.08 19.32
C VAL A 251 -12.62 5.89 17.82
N PHE A 252 -12.04 4.76 17.44
CA PHE A 252 -11.79 4.38 16.05
C PHE A 252 -12.79 3.33 15.60
N GLU A 253 -13.62 3.68 14.63
CA GLU A 253 -14.64 2.78 14.08
C GLU A 253 -14.00 1.72 13.19
N LYS A 254 -12.93 2.11 12.48
CA LYS A 254 -11.97 1.20 11.85
C LYS A 254 -10.60 1.88 11.80
N ALA A 255 -9.55 1.15 12.15
CA ALA A 255 -8.16 1.59 12.04
C ALA A 255 -7.29 0.45 11.51
N GLY A 256 -6.38 0.76 10.62
CA GLY A 256 -5.48 -0.20 10.00
C GLY A 256 -4.05 0.33 9.94
N VAL A 257 -3.09 -0.49 10.37
CA VAL A 257 -1.65 -0.20 10.30
C VAL A 257 -0.99 -1.43 9.68
N GLY A 258 -0.61 -1.33 8.41
CA GLY A 258 -0.06 -2.43 7.62
C GLY A 258 1.41 -2.20 7.28
N VAL A 259 2.27 -3.16 7.60
CA VAL A 259 3.63 -3.26 7.08
C VAL A 259 3.67 -4.34 6.00
N SER A 260 4.28 -4.03 4.87
CA SER A 260 4.59 -5.01 3.82
C SER A 260 6.09 -4.98 3.51
N VAL A 261 6.66 -6.15 3.24
CA VAL A 261 8.06 -6.36 2.86
C VAL A 261 8.06 -7.39 1.74
N VAL A 262 8.16 -6.93 0.51
CA VAL A 262 7.99 -7.74 -0.71
C VAL A 262 9.34 -7.86 -1.42
N TYR A 263 9.65 -9.09 -1.83
CA TYR A 263 10.71 -9.40 -2.77
C TYR A 263 10.07 -9.93 -4.06
N GLY A 264 10.81 -9.92 -5.17
CA GLY A 264 10.40 -10.57 -6.41
C GLY A 264 11.26 -10.16 -7.59
N THR A 265 10.80 -10.52 -8.79
CA THR A 265 11.51 -10.27 -10.04
C THR A 265 10.64 -9.48 -11.01
N LEU A 266 11.14 -8.34 -11.50
CA LEU A 266 10.53 -7.62 -12.62
C LEU A 266 10.93 -8.31 -13.94
N PRO A 267 9.97 -8.68 -14.81
CA PRO A 267 10.29 -9.11 -16.17
C PRO A 267 10.53 -7.90 -17.08
N LYS A 268 11.32 -8.07 -18.15
CA LYS A 268 11.70 -7.02 -19.12
C LYS A 268 10.59 -5.99 -19.47
N PRO A 269 9.32 -6.37 -19.78
CA PRO A 269 8.29 -5.39 -20.10
C PRO A 269 7.90 -4.48 -18.93
N ALA A 270 7.99 -4.96 -17.68
CA ALA A 270 7.78 -4.15 -16.49
C ALA A 270 8.97 -3.21 -16.26
N ILE A 271 10.19 -3.69 -16.47
CA ILE A 271 11.42 -2.89 -16.38
C ILE A 271 11.36 -1.72 -17.38
N MET A 272 11.03 -1.99 -18.65
CA MET A 272 10.86 -0.95 -19.69
C MET A 272 9.76 0.07 -19.34
N LYS A 273 8.66 -0.37 -18.73
CA LYS A 273 7.57 0.52 -18.30
C LYS A 273 7.98 1.39 -17.11
N MET A 274 8.80 0.86 -16.20
CA MET A 274 9.30 1.60 -15.04
C MET A 274 10.43 2.56 -15.41
N SER A 275 11.37 2.16 -16.27
CA SER A 275 12.50 3.01 -16.70
C SER A 275 12.08 4.26 -17.48
N ALA A 276 10.85 4.29 -18.02
CA ALA A 276 10.25 5.49 -18.60
C ALA A 276 10.06 6.63 -17.58
N ASN A 277 9.85 6.30 -16.30
CA ASN A 277 9.73 7.27 -15.20
C ASN A 277 11.02 7.31 -14.34
N HIS A 278 11.61 6.14 -14.04
CA HIS A 278 12.76 5.99 -13.16
C HIS A 278 14.02 5.66 -14.00
N LYS A 279 14.68 6.68 -14.53
CA LYS A 279 15.77 6.53 -15.54
C LYS A 279 16.90 5.60 -15.10
N ASN A 280 17.18 5.56 -13.80
CA ASN A 280 18.35 4.87 -13.25
C ASN A 280 18.17 3.33 -13.18
N ILE A 281 16.97 2.81 -13.53
CA ILE A 281 16.68 1.36 -13.63
C ILE A 281 17.44 0.71 -14.81
N ALA A 282 17.69 1.45 -15.88
CA ALA A 282 18.42 0.97 -17.06
C ALA A 282 19.27 2.11 -17.68
N PRO A 283 20.30 2.60 -16.96
CA PRO A 283 20.98 3.86 -17.28
C PRO A 283 21.72 3.81 -18.62
N ASP A 284 22.27 2.66 -18.98
CA ASP A 284 23.04 2.44 -20.22
C ASP A 284 22.16 2.00 -21.42
N GLY A 285 20.83 1.96 -21.25
CA GLY A 285 19.87 1.53 -22.28
C GLY A 285 19.75 0.01 -22.47
N GLU A 286 20.72 -0.77 -21.98
CA GLU A 286 20.58 -2.23 -21.88
C GLU A 286 19.57 -2.60 -20.80
N VAL A 287 18.36 -2.99 -21.22
CA VAL A 287 17.32 -3.50 -20.31
C VAL A 287 17.51 -5.00 -20.11
N PRO A 288 17.80 -5.49 -18.88
CA PRO A 288 17.97 -6.91 -18.63
C PRO A 288 16.65 -7.68 -18.78
N GLU A 289 16.74 -8.99 -19.05
CA GLU A 289 15.55 -9.85 -19.19
C GLU A 289 14.73 -9.96 -17.90
N SER A 290 15.42 -9.91 -16.76
CA SER A 290 14.86 -9.93 -15.41
C SER A 290 15.68 -9.05 -14.48
N LEU A 291 15.04 -8.51 -13.44
CA LEU A 291 15.69 -7.68 -12.43
C LEU A 291 15.04 -7.96 -11.06
N GLU A 292 15.84 -8.36 -10.08
CA GLU A 292 15.35 -8.53 -8.71
C GLU A 292 14.98 -7.18 -8.08
N PHE A 293 13.92 -7.15 -7.29
CA PHE A 293 13.50 -5.96 -6.57
C PHE A 293 13.07 -6.26 -5.13
N PHE A 294 13.14 -5.20 -4.33
CA PHE A 294 12.65 -5.09 -2.97
C PHE A 294 11.70 -3.91 -2.87
N ALA A 295 10.57 -4.10 -2.20
CA ALA A 295 9.63 -3.04 -1.87
C ALA A 295 9.14 -3.23 -0.43
N ALA A 296 9.41 -2.26 0.44
CA ALA A 296 8.93 -2.30 1.83
C ALA A 296 8.32 -0.96 2.24
N GLY A 297 7.30 -1.00 3.09
CA GLY A 297 6.68 0.21 3.61
C GLY A 297 5.61 -0.01 4.67
N LEU A 298 5.34 1.05 5.42
CA LEU A 298 4.21 1.16 6.33
C LEU A 298 3.12 1.98 5.64
N SER A 299 1.88 1.50 5.69
CA SER A 299 0.68 2.21 5.28
C SER A 299 -0.35 2.16 6.41
N LEU A 300 -0.91 3.31 6.80
CA LEU A 300 -1.95 3.38 7.82
C LEU A 300 -3.13 4.23 7.37
N ILE A 301 -4.31 3.83 7.81
CA ILE A 301 -5.56 4.58 7.67
C ILE A 301 -6.31 4.49 9.00
N VAL A 302 -6.79 5.61 9.53
CA VAL A 302 -7.61 5.64 10.75
C VAL A 302 -8.90 6.40 10.46
N HIS A 303 -10.04 5.76 10.74
CA HIS A 303 -11.37 6.35 10.64
C HIS A 303 -12.02 6.47 12.04
N PRO A 304 -11.99 7.66 12.65
CA PRO A 304 -12.70 7.89 13.91
C PRO A 304 -14.21 7.69 13.79
N LYS A 305 -14.80 7.29 14.92
CA LYS A 305 -16.24 7.10 15.11
C LYS A 305 -16.99 8.43 15.27
N ASN A 306 -16.34 9.42 15.88
CA ASN A 306 -16.87 10.76 16.08
C ASN A 306 -16.65 11.62 14.80
N PRO A 307 -17.69 12.29 14.24
CA PRO A 307 -17.56 13.18 13.09
C PRO A 307 -16.59 14.35 13.26
N MET A 308 -16.34 14.78 14.50
CA MET A 308 -15.41 15.87 14.81
C MET A 308 -13.94 15.45 14.72
N ALA A 309 -13.65 14.14 14.82
CA ALA A 309 -12.29 13.62 14.72
C ALA A 309 -11.99 13.24 13.24
N PRO A 310 -10.95 13.82 12.62
CA PRO A 310 -10.65 13.62 11.21
C PRO A 310 -10.15 12.19 10.90
N THR A 311 -10.48 11.68 9.71
CA THR A 311 -9.76 10.55 9.14
C THR A 311 -8.33 10.98 8.80
N VAL A 312 -7.35 10.09 8.97
CA VAL A 312 -5.96 10.32 8.51
C VAL A 312 -5.48 9.13 7.69
N HIS A 313 -4.65 9.42 6.70
CA HIS A 313 -3.89 8.43 5.95
C HIS A 313 -2.40 8.81 6.01
N LEU A 314 -1.53 7.81 6.09
CA LEU A 314 -0.10 7.96 5.97
C LEU A 314 0.49 6.75 5.24
N ASN A 315 1.53 6.99 4.45
CA ASN A 315 2.31 5.96 3.80
C ASN A 315 3.79 6.37 3.79
N TYR A 316 4.70 5.45 4.12
CA TYR A 316 6.12 5.62 3.79
C TYR A 316 6.69 4.29 3.29
N ARG A 317 7.35 4.35 2.13
CA ARG A 317 7.83 3.19 1.37
C ARG A 317 9.23 3.45 0.82
N TYR A 318 9.97 2.36 0.65
CA TYR A 318 11.25 2.29 -0.04
C TYR A 318 11.15 1.23 -1.13
N PHE A 319 11.70 1.54 -2.30
CA PHE A 319 11.87 0.61 -3.40
C PHE A 319 13.35 0.53 -3.78
N GLU A 320 13.84 -0.66 -4.09
CA GLU A 320 15.21 -0.89 -4.55
C GLU A 320 15.25 -2.04 -5.57
N THR A 321 15.94 -1.84 -6.68
CA THR A 321 16.36 -2.93 -7.58
C THR A 321 17.72 -3.46 -7.15
N ALA A 322 17.98 -4.75 -7.36
CA ALA A 322 19.29 -5.35 -7.08
C ALA A 322 19.99 -5.77 -8.38
N LYS A 323 21.31 -5.58 -8.40
CA LYS A 323 22.19 -6.13 -9.43
C LYS A 323 22.41 -7.64 -9.19
N PRO A 324 22.93 -8.42 -10.16
CA PRO A 324 23.12 -9.88 -9.98
C PRO A 324 24.00 -10.27 -8.77
N ASP A 325 24.96 -9.42 -8.41
CA ASP A 325 25.80 -9.57 -7.21
C ASP A 325 25.07 -9.28 -5.88
N GLY A 326 23.81 -8.82 -5.94
CA GLY A 326 22.97 -8.46 -4.79
C GLY A 326 23.21 -7.04 -4.27
N SER A 327 24.11 -6.29 -4.90
CA SER A 327 24.38 -4.89 -4.59
C SER A 327 23.25 -3.98 -5.09
N SER A 328 23.18 -2.79 -4.51
CA SER A 328 22.13 -1.81 -4.78
C SER A 328 22.16 -1.31 -6.23
N GLY A 329 21.03 -1.40 -6.92
CA GLY A 329 20.73 -0.73 -8.18
C GLY A 329 20.01 0.60 -7.96
N ALA A 330 19.05 0.91 -8.83
CA ALA A 330 18.15 2.05 -8.66
C ALA A 330 17.30 1.89 -7.40
N TRP A 331 17.03 2.99 -6.70
CA TRP A 331 16.23 3.05 -5.48
C TRP A 331 15.47 4.36 -5.41
N TRP A 332 14.38 4.39 -4.65
CA TRP A 332 13.73 5.63 -4.26
C TRP A 332 12.88 5.44 -3.00
N PHE A 333 12.63 6.54 -2.31
CA PHE A 333 11.60 6.63 -1.28
C PHE A 333 10.35 7.33 -1.82
N GLY A 334 9.20 6.94 -1.28
CA GLY A 334 7.91 7.55 -1.54
C GLY A 334 7.08 7.59 -0.27
N GLY A 335 6.08 8.47 -0.19
CA GLY A 335 5.26 8.56 1.00
C GLY A 335 4.44 9.82 1.15
N GLY A 336 4.01 10.09 2.37
CA GLY A 336 3.17 11.22 2.73
C GLY A 336 2.29 10.96 3.95
N SER A 337 1.60 12.01 4.37
CA SER A 337 0.62 12.01 5.45
C SER A 337 -0.42 13.08 5.14
N ASP A 338 -1.71 12.75 5.13
CA ASP A 338 -2.81 13.66 4.77
C ASP A 338 -4.04 13.51 5.68
N LEU A 339 -4.74 14.64 5.90
CA LEU A 339 -5.83 14.74 6.86
C LEU A 339 -7.19 14.97 6.16
N THR A 340 -8.16 14.10 6.44
CA THR A 340 -9.52 14.12 5.89
C THR A 340 -10.56 14.38 7.00
N PRO A 341 -10.81 15.65 7.36
CA PRO A 341 -11.89 16.02 8.27
C PRO A 341 -13.28 15.80 7.66
N SER A 342 -14.28 15.56 8.51
CA SER A 342 -15.70 15.74 8.15
C SER A 342 -16.24 17.09 8.62
N TYR A 343 -15.69 17.65 9.70
CA TYR A 343 -15.88 19.03 10.12
C TYR A 343 -14.53 19.73 10.23
N LEU A 344 -14.44 20.94 9.66
CA LEU A 344 -13.20 21.69 9.60
C LEU A 344 -12.94 22.49 10.88
N PHE A 345 -11.83 22.18 11.55
CA PHE A 345 -11.24 22.95 12.64
C PHE A 345 -9.90 23.52 12.16
N ASP A 346 -9.81 24.85 12.00
CA ASP A 346 -8.61 25.49 11.43
C ASP A 346 -7.40 25.33 12.34
N GLU A 347 -7.59 25.23 13.67
CA GLU A 347 -6.52 25.00 14.63
C GLU A 347 -5.89 23.59 14.54
N ASP A 348 -6.65 22.59 14.08
CA ASP A 348 -6.12 21.24 13.81
C ASP A 348 -5.45 21.17 12.43
N ALA A 349 -6.00 21.88 11.44
CA ALA A 349 -5.40 22.01 10.12
C ALA A 349 -4.03 22.71 10.18
N ILE A 350 -3.97 23.84 10.88
CA ILE A 350 -2.73 24.59 11.14
C ILE A 350 -1.75 23.74 11.95
N GLN A 351 -2.20 23.00 12.98
CA GLN A 351 -1.32 22.09 13.70
C GLN A 351 -0.73 21.00 12.77
N PHE A 352 -1.59 20.29 12.03
CA PHE A 352 -1.17 19.18 11.17
C PHE A 352 -0.14 19.62 10.12
N HIS A 353 -0.41 20.73 9.43
CA HIS A 353 0.49 21.28 8.42
C HIS A 353 1.75 21.90 9.02
N ARG A 354 1.70 22.56 10.18
CA ARG A 354 2.89 23.07 10.87
C ARG A 354 3.82 21.93 11.27
N ASP A 355 3.30 20.89 11.92
CA ASP A 355 4.11 19.79 12.45
C ASP A 355 4.79 19.02 11.30
N LEU A 356 4.12 18.87 10.14
CA LEU A 356 4.73 18.35 8.90
C LEU A 356 5.78 19.30 8.33
N LYS A 357 5.51 20.61 8.28
CA LYS A 357 6.48 21.62 7.82
C LYS A 357 7.74 21.63 8.70
N GLU A 358 7.60 21.54 10.01
CA GLU A 358 8.71 21.45 10.97
C GLU A 358 9.58 20.19 10.79
N VAL A 359 9.06 19.11 10.19
CA VAL A 359 9.88 17.99 9.75
C VAL A 359 10.58 18.31 8.43
N CYS A 360 9.85 18.76 7.41
CA CYS A 360 10.43 19.13 6.12
C CYS A 360 11.58 20.15 6.24
N ASP A 361 11.37 21.24 6.99
CA ASP A 361 12.32 22.35 7.16
C ASP A 361 13.67 21.91 7.80
N LYS A 362 13.72 20.77 8.51
CA LYS A 362 14.97 20.20 9.08
C LYS A 362 15.86 19.56 8.00
N HIS A 363 15.25 19.05 6.93
CA HIS A 363 15.92 18.30 5.87
C HIS A 363 16.09 19.16 4.61
N ASN A 364 15.03 19.80 4.13
CA ASN A 364 15.07 20.82 3.08
C ASN A 364 13.81 21.70 3.12
N LYS A 365 13.98 23.03 3.17
CA LYS A 365 12.87 24.01 3.22
C LYS A 365 11.96 23.99 1.98
N ASP A 366 12.47 23.51 0.84
CA ASP A 366 11.67 23.36 -0.38
C ASP A 366 10.75 22.12 -0.36
N TYR A 367 10.97 21.17 0.57
CA TYR A 367 10.17 19.94 0.66
C TYR A 367 8.71 20.23 1.03
N TYR A 368 8.43 21.04 2.03
CA TYR A 368 7.04 21.33 2.41
C TYR A 368 6.22 21.97 1.27
N PRO A 369 6.61 23.09 0.66
CA PRO A 369 5.81 23.70 -0.41
C PRO A 369 5.70 22.79 -1.65
N LYS A 370 6.72 21.99 -1.98
CA LYS A 370 6.66 21.00 -3.07
C LYS A 370 5.68 19.87 -2.75
N PHE A 371 5.82 19.23 -1.59
CA PHE A 371 5.07 18.03 -1.22
C PHE A 371 3.64 18.35 -0.76
N LYS A 372 3.39 19.53 -0.19
CA LYS A 372 2.03 20.02 0.10
C LYS A 372 1.25 20.23 -1.18
N LYS A 373 1.82 20.96 -2.15
CA LYS A 373 1.19 21.14 -3.47
C LYS A 373 0.93 19.80 -4.16
N TRP A 374 1.89 18.88 -4.12
CA TRP A 374 1.71 17.54 -4.69
C TRP A 374 0.63 16.73 -3.96
N CYS A 375 0.43 16.95 -2.65
CA CYS A 375 -0.65 16.35 -1.87
C CYS A 375 -2.03 16.83 -2.36
N ASP A 376 -2.19 18.14 -2.54
CA ASP A 376 -3.43 18.74 -3.05
C ASP A 376 -3.77 18.27 -4.48
N GLU A 377 -2.75 18.15 -5.34
CA GLU A 377 -2.90 17.68 -6.72
C GLU A 377 -3.14 16.15 -6.81
N TYR A 378 -2.57 15.35 -5.90
CA TYR A 378 -2.72 13.90 -5.91
C TYR A 378 -4.06 13.44 -5.34
N PHE A 379 -4.46 13.96 -4.17
CA PHE A 379 -5.67 13.52 -3.46
C PHE A 379 -6.95 14.23 -3.95
N TYR A 380 -7.07 14.48 -5.26
CA TYR A 380 -8.18 15.23 -5.86
C TYR A 380 -9.19 14.32 -6.57
N ASN A 381 -10.46 14.36 -6.14
CA ASN A 381 -11.57 13.67 -6.80
C ASN A 381 -11.97 14.42 -8.08
N LYS A 382 -11.27 14.15 -9.19
CA LYS A 382 -11.45 14.81 -10.50
C LYS A 382 -12.89 14.79 -11.03
N HIS A 383 -13.66 13.75 -10.71
CA HIS A 383 -15.07 13.62 -11.10
C HIS A 383 -16.06 14.33 -10.15
N ARG A 384 -15.57 14.99 -9.09
CA ARG A 384 -16.34 15.82 -8.15
C ARG A 384 -15.88 17.28 -8.10
N GLY A 385 -14.65 17.57 -8.51
CA GLY A 385 -14.06 18.91 -8.40
C GLY A 385 -13.66 19.29 -6.97
N GLU A 386 -13.37 18.31 -6.11
CA GLU A 386 -12.95 18.53 -4.72
C GLU A 386 -11.79 17.60 -4.31
N ALA A 387 -10.94 18.07 -3.39
CA ALA A 387 -9.98 17.26 -2.67
C ALA A 387 -10.66 16.24 -1.73
N ARG A 388 -9.97 15.13 -1.47
CA ARG A 388 -10.41 14.10 -0.50
C ARG A 388 -10.49 14.67 0.92
N GLY A 389 -9.48 15.46 1.28
CA GLY A 389 -9.25 16.10 2.57
C GLY A 389 -8.45 17.40 2.41
N ILE A 390 -7.97 17.98 3.51
CA ILE A 390 -7.27 19.28 3.53
C ILE A 390 -5.77 19.19 3.20
N GLY A 391 -5.38 18.19 2.42
CA GLY A 391 -3.99 17.92 2.07
C GLY A 391 -3.12 17.48 3.27
N GLY A 392 -1.83 17.76 3.15
CA GLY A 392 -0.77 17.34 4.06
C GLY A 392 0.56 17.41 3.33
N ILE A 393 1.33 16.33 3.29
CA ILE A 393 2.46 16.15 2.36
C ILE A 393 2.30 14.87 1.55
N PHE A 394 2.65 14.90 0.27
CA PHE A 394 2.76 13.72 -0.59
C PHE A 394 4.02 13.78 -1.44
N PHE A 395 4.68 12.64 -1.62
CA PHE A 395 5.81 12.49 -2.52
C PHE A 395 5.96 11.08 -3.09
N ASP A 396 6.61 11.04 -4.25
CA ASP A 396 7.13 9.85 -4.91
C ASP A 396 8.56 10.16 -5.36
N ASP A 397 9.29 9.12 -5.76
CA ASP A 397 10.51 9.25 -6.56
C ASP A 397 11.62 10.15 -5.94
N LEU A 398 11.82 10.09 -4.61
CA LEU A 398 13.03 10.63 -3.99
C LEU A 398 14.17 9.61 -4.16
N ASP A 399 14.99 9.82 -5.20
CA ASP A 399 16.20 9.08 -5.53
C ASP A 399 17.47 9.95 -5.36
N GLU A 400 18.63 9.44 -5.81
CA GLU A 400 19.91 10.15 -5.79
C GLU A 400 19.94 11.51 -6.52
N THR A 401 18.92 11.85 -7.32
CA THR A 401 18.82 13.18 -7.95
C THR A 401 18.29 14.27 -7.01
N VAL A 402 17.69 13.87 -5.88
CA VAL A 402 17.13 14.79 -4.86
C VAL A 402 18.06 14.91 -3.66
N SER A 403 18.54 13.78 -3.14
CA SER A 403 19.45 13.69 -1.99
C SER A 403 20.06 12.28 -1.93
N ASP A 404 21.12 12.08 -1.16
CA ASP A 404 21.66 10.73 -0.97
C ASP A 404 20.71 9.83 -0.15
N LYS A 405 21.01 8.53 -0.15
CA LYS A 405 20.17 7.50 0.46
C LYS A 405 20.03 7.63 1.98
N GLU A 406 21.07 8.09 2.68
CA GLU A 406 21.07 8.20 4.14
C GLU A 406 20.32 9.46 4.59
N ASN A 407 20.57 10.61 3.98
CA ASN A 407 19.81 11.84 4.26
C ASN A 407 18.33 11.68 3.87
N THR A 408 18.02 10.99 2.76
CA THR A 408 16.63 10.67 2.41
C THR A 408 16.00 9.73 3.43
N PHE A 409 16.71 8.69 3.88
CA PHE A 409 16.20 7.79 4.94
C PHE A 409 15.98 8.54 6.26
N ALA A 410 16.84 9.48 6.64
CA ALA A 410 16.66 10.32 7.82
C ALA A 410 15.38 11.18 7.73
N PHE A 411 15.08 11.75 6.56
CA PHE A 411 13.82 12.47 6.32
C PHE A 411 12.60 11.54 6.47
N ILE A 412 12.63 10.33 5.89
CA ILE A 412 11.57 9.33 6.07
C ILE A 412 11.41 8.92 7.54
N GLN A 413 12.52 8.78 8.26
CA GLN A 413 12.48 8.45 9.68
C GLN A 413 11.76 9.51 10.49
N ASP A 414 12.10 10.78 10.35
CA ASP A 414 11.44 11.86 11.08
C ASP A 414 9.97 12.05 10.65
N SER A 415 9.68 11.86 9.36
CA SER A 415 8.33 12.01 8.80
C SER A 415 7.36 10.90 9.20
N LEU A 416 7.87 9.70 9.56
CA LEU A 416 7.07 8.64 10.18
C LEU A 416 6.95 8.83 11.71
N LYS A 417 8.05 9.19 12.39
CA LYS A 417 8.04 9.46 13.84
C LYS A 417 7.08 10.61 14.23
N SER A 418 6.90 11.61 13.38
CA SER A 418 6.01 12.75 13.65
C SER A 418 4.52 12.39 13.67
N PHE A 419 4.10 11.25 13.11
CA PHE A 419 2.69 10.88 13.04
C PHE A 419 1.98 10.90 14.40
N ILE A 420 2.61 10.32 15.43
CA ILE A 420 2.03 10.21 16.77
C ILE A 420 1.84 11.61 17.41
N PRO A 421 2.88 12.46 17.57
CA PRO A 421 2.70 13.79 18.15
C PRO A 421 1.84 14.74 17.32
N THR A 422 1.71 14.54 16.00
CA THR A 422 0.82 15.36 15.16
C THR A 422 -0.65 14.93 15.26
N TYR A 423 -0.95 13.64 15.07
CA TYR A 423 -2.34 13.18 14.95
C TYR A 423 -3.01 12.85 16.28
N VAL A 424 -2.29 12.28 17.26
CA VAL A 424 -2.91 11.88 18.54
C VAL A 424 -3.50 13.06 19.31
N PRO A 425 -2.84 14.24 19.43
CA PRO A 425 -3.43 15.40 20.07
C PRO A 425 -4.70 15.90 19.37
N ILE A 426 -4.78 15.81 18.03
CA ILE A 426 -6.00 16.15 17.27
C ILE A 426 -7.13 15.18 17.64
N VAL A 427 -6.90 13.87 17.64
CA VAL A 427 -7.92 12.89 18.07
C VAL A 427 -8.36 13.13 19.51
N LEU A 428 -7.42 13.37 20.43
CA LEU A 428 -7.72 13.60 21.85
C LEU A 428 -8.59 14.85 22.10
N LYS A 429 -8.41 15.93 21.32
CA LYS A 429 -9.30 17.12 21.39
C LYS A 429 -10.74 16.81 20.95
N ARG A 430 -10.92 15.94 19.95
CA ARG A 430 -12.19 15.81 19.20
C ARG A 430 -13.00 14.56 19.53
N LYS A 431 -12.38 13.49 20.01
CA LYS A 431 -13.03 12.17 20.17
C LYS A 431 -14.27 12.17 21.07
N ASP A 432 -14.28 13.02 22.10
CA ASP A 432 -15.35 13.10 23.10
C ASP A 432 -16.34 14.25 22.86
N MET A 433 -16.21 15.00 21.75
CA MET A 433 -17.14 16.08 21.43
C MET A 433 -18.55 15.53 21.14
N PRO A 434 -19.62 16.18 21.63
CA PRO A 434 -20.97 15.79 21.24
C PRO A 434 -21.17 16.02 19.73
N PHE A 435 -21.97 15.16 19.11
CA PHE A 435 -22.40 15.27 17.72
C PHE A 435 -23.85 14.82 17.58
N THR A 436 -24.51 15.27 16.52
CA THR A 436 -25.88 14.93 16.15
C THR A 436 -25.91 13.84 15.06
N GLU A 437 -27.05 13.18 14.89
CA GLU A 437 -27.22 12.20 13.81
C GLU A 437 -27.01 12.82 12.41
N ALA A 438 -27.36 14.10 12.21
CA ALA A 438 -27.07 14.82 10.96
C ALA A 438 -25.55 14.95 10.71
N GLU A 439 -24.77 15.27 11.75
CA GLU A 439 -23.31 15.34 11.66
C GLU A 439 -22.68 13.95 11.44
N LYS A 440 -23.32 12.89 11.95
CA LYS A 440 -22.91 11.50 11.69
C LYS A 440 -23.24 11.05 10.26
N ASP A 441 -24.38 11.47 9.71
CA ASP A 441 -24.78 11.18 8.34
C ASP A 441 -23.90 11.93 7.32
N TRP A 442 -23.53 13.18 7.60
CA TRP A 442 -22.51 13.92 6.84
C TRP A 442 -21.15 13.24 6.86
N GLN A 443 -20.71 12.68 8.01
CA GLN A 443 -19.50 11.85 8.07
C GLN A 443 -19.58 10.66 7.09
N GLN A 444 -20.75 10.02 6.95
CA GLN A 444 -20.93 8.92 5.99
C GLN A 444 -20.82 9.39 4.54
N ILE A 445 -21.34 10.58 4.22
CA ILE A 445 -21.23 11.18 2.88
C ILE A 445 -19.78 11.55 2.55
N ARG A 446 -19.05 12.17 3.47
CA ARG A 446 -17.60 12.45 3.30
C ARG A 446 -16.77 11.18 3.16
N ARG A 447 -17.10 10.11 3.90
CA ARG A 447 -16.49 8.78 3.72
C ARG A 447 -16.82 8.15 2.37
N GLY A 448 -18.00 8.42 1.81
CA GLY A 448 -18.33 8.09 0.41
C GLY A 448 -17.33 8.70 -0.57
N LYS A 449 -16.90 9.95 -0.35
CA LYS A 449 -15.86 10.63 -1.15
C LYS A 449 -14.45 10.04 -0.97
N TYR A 450 -14.16 9.52 0.21
CA TYR A 450 -12.92 8.81 0.49
C TYR A 450 -12.87 7.45 -0.25
N VAL A 451 -13.98 6.71 -0.26
CA VAL A 451 -14.12 5.45 -1.04
C VAL A 451 -14.09 5.74 -2.55
N GLU A 452 -14.77 6.79 -3.02
CA GLU A 452 -14.68 7.26 -4.42
C GLU A 452 -13.23 7.53 -4.84
N PHE A 453 -12.41 8.15 -3.98
CA PHE A 453 -11.00 8.38 -4.28
C PHE A 453 -10.20 7.07 -4.35
N ASN A 454 -10.26 6.26 -3.30
CA ASN A 454 -9.41 5.07 -3.18
C ASN A 454 -9.72 3.99 -4.24
N LEU A 455 -10.96 3.92 -4.76
CA LEU A 455 -11.34 2.95 -5.79
C LEU A 455 -11.20 3.45 -7.24
N VAL A 456 -11.14 4.77 -7.47
CA VAL A 456 -11.10 5.36 -8.82
C VAL A 456 -9.75 5.99 -9.17
N HIS A 457 -9.10 6.68 -8.21
CA HIS A 457 -7.91 7.51 -8.49
C HIS A 457 -6.62 7.01 -7.84
N ASP A 458 -6.70 6.28 -6.71
CA ASP A 458 -5.49 5.87 -5.99
C ASP A 458 -4.66 4.83 -6.76
N ARG A 459 -3.43 5.21 -7.11
CA ARG A 459 -2.43 4.34 -7.74
C ARG A 459 -2.09 3.13 -6.86
N GLY A 460 -2.03 3.31 -5.54
CA GLY A 460 -1.63 2.24 -4.61
C GLY A 460 -2.65 1.10 -4.55
N THR A 461 -3.92 1.44 -4.31
CA THR A 461 -5.06 0.52 -4.29
C THR A 461 -5.22 -0.17 -5.65
N SER A 462 -5.19 0.59 -6.74
CA SER A 462 -5.31 0.03 -8.10
C SER A 462 -4.17 -0.93 -8.45
N PHE A 463 -2.90 -0.57 -8.16
CA PHE A 463 -1.75 -1.47 -8.36
C PHE A 463 -1.86 -2.73 -7.49
N GLY A 464 -2.23 -2.60 -6.22
CA GLY A 464 -2.39 -3.71 -5.29
C GLY A 464 -3.44 -4.73 -5.76
N LEU A 465 -4.63 -4.27 -6.15
CA LEU A 465 -5.72 -5.15 -6.58
C LEU A 465 -5.44 -5.85 -7.92
N ASN A 466 -4.64 -5.23 -8.79
CA ASN A 466 -4.22 -5.82 -10.07
C ASN A 466 -2.94 -6.68 -9.97
N THR A 467 -2.30 -6.77 -8.80
CA THR A 467 -1.11 -7.58 -8.58
C THR A 467 -1.50 -9.02 -8.21
N PRO A 468 -1.11 -10.04 -9.00
CA PRO A 468 -1.36 -11.44 -8.64
C PRO A 468 -0.79 -11.80 -7.27
N GLY A 469 -1.54 -12.60 -6.50
CA GLY A 469 -1.11 -13.05 -5.16
C GLY A 469 -1.12 -11.98 -4.05
N ALA A 470 -1.51 -10.73 -4.35
CA ALA A 470 -1.62 -9.69 -3.32
C ALA A 470 -2.75 -9.98 -2.32
N ARG A 471 -2.51 -9.70 -1.03
CA ARG A 471 -3.52 -9.87 0.03
C ARG A 471 -4.56 -8.74 -0.05
N VAL A 472 -5.66 -8.99 -0.77
CA VAL A 472 -6.77 -8.04 -0.97
C VAL A 472 -7.25 -7.39 0.33
N GLU A 473 -7.40 -8.18 1.40
CA GLU A 473 -7.78 -7.71 2.74
C GLU A 473 -6.80 -6.70 3.37
N SER A 474 -5.52 -6.67 2.94
CA SER A 474 -4.55 -5.65 3.37
C SER A 474 -4.73 -4.34 2.63
N ILE A 475 -5.24 -4.39 1.39
CA ILE A 475 -5.44 -3.23 0.52
C ILE A 475 -6.77 -2.55 0.87
N LEU A 476 -7.85 -3.34 1.00
CA LEU A 476 -9.18 -2.87 1.40
C LEU A 476 -9.32 -2.61 2.92
N MET A 477 -8.25 -2.85 3.69
CA MET A 477 -8.07 -2.30 5.03
C MET A 477 -8.29 -0.78 5.06
N SER A 478 -7.94 -0.09 3.96
CA SER A 478 -8.09 1.36 3.77
C SER A 478 -9.54 1.86 3.66
N MET A 479 -10.53 0.98 3.49
CA MET A 479 -11.94 1.38 3.43
C MET A 479 -12.49 1.65 4.85
N PRO A 480 -13.39 2.62 5.05
CA PRO A 480 -14.12 2.77 6.31
C PRO A 480 -15.04 1.57 6.60
N LEU A 481 -15.55 1.46 7.82
CA LEU A 481 -16.54 0.43 8.18
C LEU A 481 -17.89 0.70 7.50
N THR A 482 -18.28 1.97 7.45
CA THR A 482 -19.51 2.46 6.81
C THR A 482 -19.24 3.72 5.99
N ALA A 483 -20.03 3.92 4.93
CA ALA A 483 -20.06 5.10 4.07
C ALA A 483 -21.45 5.21 3.44
N SER A 484 -21.86 6.38 2.96
CA SER A 484 -23.15 6.58 2.30
C SER A 484 -23.04 7.43 1.04
N TRP A 485 -24.01 7.23 0.15
CA TRP A 485 -24.20 8.02 -1.06
C TRP A 485 -25.64 8.51 -1.10
N ARG A 486 -25.80 9.84 -1.20
CA ARG A 486 -27.10 10.50 -1.37
C ARG A 486 -27.13 11.13 -2.76
N TYR A 487 -28.21 10.93 -3.52
CA TYR A 487 -28.36 11.48 -4.87
C TYR A 487 -28.55 12.99 -4.80
N MET A 488 -27.77 13.76 -5.58
CA MET A 488 -27.80 15.22 -5.65
C MET A 488 -27.77 15.94 -4.28
N HIS A 489 -27.05 15.38 -3.30
CA HIS A 489 -26.88 16.02 -2.00
C HIS A 489 -25.84 17.15 -2.06
N GLU A 490 -26.29 18.37 -1.80
CA GLU A 490 -25.48 19.56 -1.58
C GLU A 490 -25.67 20.00 -0.11
N PRO A 491 -24.62 20.46 0.60
CA PRO A 491 -24.76 20.95 1.97
C PRO A 491 -25.43 22.33 2.01
N GLU A 492 -26.20 22.61 3.06
CA GLU A 492 -26.93 23.87 3.23
C GLU A 492 -25.99 25.10 3.15
N PRO A 493 -26.34 26.16 2.38
CA PRO A 493 -25.50 27.35 2.26
C PRO A 493 -25.17 28.00 3.61
N GLY A 494 -23.88 28.29 3.84
CA GLY A 494 -23.38 28.86 5.10
C GLY A 494 -23.20 27.86 6.26
N SER A 495 -23.48 26.57 6.05
CA SER A 495 -23.19 25.50 7.01
C SER A 495 -21.69 25.21 7.17
N ARG A 496 -21.31 24.46 8.22
CA ARG A 496 -19.92 24.00 8.44
C ARG A 496 -19.48 23.00 7.38
N GLU A 497 -20.45 22.27 6.85
CA GLU A 497 -20.40 21.28 5.78
C GLU A 497 -20.10 21.97 4.44
N ALA A 498 -20.81 23.05 4.12
CA ALA A 498 -20.55 23.88 2.94
C ALA A 498 -19.16 24.56 3.04
N ARG A 499 -18.79 25.08 4.21
CA ARG A 499 -17.45 25.64 4.47
C ARG A 499 -16.34 24.62 4.22
N LEU A 500 -16.54 23.35 4.57
CA LEU A 500 -15.58 22.30 4.24
C LEU A 500 -15.50 22.08 2.72
N VAL A 501 -16.64 21.95 2.03
CA VAL A 501 -16.66 21.71 0.57
C VAL A 501 -15.97 22.84 -0.20
N GLU A 502 -16.18 24.11 0.18
CA GLU A 502 -15.49 25.27 -0.42
C GLU A 502 -13.95 25.12 -0.37
N ILE A 503 -13.42 24.73 0.79
CA ILE A 503 -11.98 24.52 1.03
C ILE A 503 -11.46 23.26 0.31
N LEU A 504 -12.28 22.23 0.12
CA LEU A 504 -11.89 21.05 -0.65
C LEU A 504 -11.92 21.31 -2.16
N GLN A 505 -12.86 22.13 -2.65
CA GLN A 505 -12.88 22.61 -4.04
C GLN A 505 -11.69 23.52 -4.33
N ASN A 506 -11.28 24.34 -3.35
CA ASN A 506 -10.22 25.34 -3.46
C ASN A 506 -9.16 25.15 -2.35
N PRO A 507 -8.22 24.20 -2.48
CA PRO A 507 -7.17 23.99 -1.50
C PRO A 507 -6.37 25.27 -1.21
N LYS A 508 -6.24 25.62 0.07
CA LYS A 508 -5.53 26.82 0.56
C LYS A 508 -4.21 26.46 1.25
N GLU A 509 -3.39 27.46 1.52
CA GLU A 509 -2.26 27.33 2.46
C GLU A 509 -2.73 27.40 3.92
N TRP A 510 -1.96 26.75 4.80
CA TRP A 510 -2.26 26.64 6.23
C TRP A 510 -1.16 27.22 7.14
N VAL A 511 0.08 27.30 6.65
CA VAL A 511 1.30 27.72 7.38
C VAL A 511 2.34 28.32 6.43
#